data_AF-A0A3E0HF40-F1
#
_entry.id   AF-A0A3E0HF40-F1
#
_cell.length_a   1.000
_cell.length_b   1.000
_cell.length_c   1.000
_cell.angle_alpha   90.00
_cell.angle_beta   90.00
_cell.angle_gamma   90.00
#
_symmetry.space_group_name_H-M   'P 1'
#
loop_
_entity.id
_entity.type
_entity.pdbx_description
1 polymer ?
#
loop_
_entity_poly.entity_id
_entity_poly.type
_entity_poly.pdbx_seq_one_letter_code
_entity_poly.pdbx_strand_id
1 'polypeptide(L)'
;MLKKLFHKKKLSDIYSNYEKNLRQGKDFFEGISLNRKKYKTQVLKLFREAIENKDNDKLAFCITVCFYDGTDNEYIDFFEEIILADWHEEHEDVVDIVRSFKDDRFTESLKEIAVKEEIYRKYDDENESTLRKCVHALKAINSPKSNQIIKELIDSGNENVRYALENYKD
;
A
#
# COMPACT_ATOMS: atom_id res chain seq x y z
N MET A 1 35.59 23.49 15.94
CA MET A 1 34.93 22.16 15.91
C MET A 1 33.45 22.34 16.24
N LEU A 2 32.61 22.63 15.23
CA LEU A 2 31.16 22.78 15.41
C LEU A 2 30.49 21.57 14.76
N LYS A 3 30.27 20.52 15.55
CA LYS A 3 29.32 19.47 15.20
C LYS A 3 27.95 20.14 15.12
N LYS A 4 27.46 20.43 13.91
CA LYS A 4 26.05 20.74 13.69
C LYS A 4 25.27 19.55 14.25
N LEU A 5 24.62 19.73 15.40
CA LEU A 5 23.62 18.80 15.91
C LEU A 5 22.48 18.77 14.89
N PHE A 6 22.55 17.85 13.93
CA PHE A 6 21.35 17.43 13.22
C PHE A 6 20.45 16.75 14.25
N HIS A 7 19.53 17.50 14.85
CA HIS A 7 18.41 16.90 15.55
C HIS A 7 17.71 15.99 14.55
N LYS A 8 17.79 14.67 14.75
CA LYS A 8 16.95 13.72 14.01
C LYS A 8 15.51 14.12 14.30
N LYS A 9 14.80 14.70 13.31
CA LYS A 9 13.35 14.92 13.42
C LYS A 9 12.70 13.59 13.79
N LYS A 10 11.91 13.55 14.86
CA LYS A 10 11.15 12.34 15.21
C LYS A 10 9.98 12.21 14.23
N LEU A 11 9.58 10.98 13.90
CA LEU A 11 8.42 10.77 13.03
C LEU A 11 7.14 11.35 13.65
N SER A 12 7.05 11.44 14.98
CA SER A 12 5.96 12.13 15.68
C SER A 12 5.89 13.62 15.36
N ASP A 13 7.05 14.29 15.24
CA ASP A 13 7.13 15.71 14.88
C ASP A 13 6.78 15.89 13.40
N ILE A 14 7.05 14.86 12.59
CA ILE A 14 6.68 14.79 11.19
C ILE A 14 5.14 14.67 11.13
N TYR A 15 4.54 13.64 11.72
CA TYR A 15 3.09 13.45 11.74
C TYR A 15 2.31 14.65 12.32
N SER A 16 2.73 15.24 13.44
CA SER A 16 2.05 16.41 14.05
C SER A 16 2.02 17.64 13.14
N ASN A 17 2.92 17.70 12.15
CA ASN A 17 2.97 18.77 11.16
C ASN A 17 2.35 18.36 9.82
N TYR A 18 1.98 17.10 9.61
CA TYR A 18 1.46 16.57 8.36
C TYR A 18 0.14 17.23 7.96
N GLU A 19 -0.88 17.21 8.83
CA GLU A 19 -2.18 17.83 8.55
C GLU A 19 -2.09 19.34 8.25
N LYS A 20 -1.24 20.05 9.01
CA LYS A 20 -1.04 21.49 8.86
C LYS A 20 -0.35 21.85 7.53
N ASN A 21 0.47 20.94 6.98
CA ASN A 21 1.24 21.16 5.75
C ASN A 21 0.60 20.55 4.50
N LEU A 22 -0.25 19.51 4.61
CA LEU A 22 -1.14 19.07 3.53
C LEU A 22 -1.94 20.26 2.97
N ARG A 23 -2.46 21.10 3.88
CA ARG A 23 -3.16 22.36 3.54
C ARG A 23 -2.28 23.43 2.87
N GLN A 24 -0.96 23.26 2.90
CA GLN A 24 0.03 24.21 2.36
C GLN A 24 0.81 23.67 1.15
N GLY A 25 0.56 22.44 0.71
CA GLY A 25 1.18 21.87 -0.49
C GLY A 25 2.70 21.71 -0.46
N LYS A 26 3.31 21.52 0.72
CA LYS A 26 4.76 21.32 0.86
C LYS A 26 5.11 19.83 0.79
N ASP A 27 6.07 19.43 -0.04
CA ASP A 27 6.58 18.06 -0.06
C ASP A 27 7.34 17.78 1.25
N PHE A 28 6.68 16.99 2.10
CA PHE A 28 7.10 16.70 3.45
C PHE A 28 8.14 15.58 3.53
N PHE A 29 8.23 14.79 2.46
CA PHE A 29 8.97 13.55 2.41
C PHE A 29 10.32 13.69 1.69
N GLU A 30 10.65 14.86 1.13
CA GLU A 30 11.98 15.18 0.55
C GLU A 30 13.15 14.88 1.50
N GLY A 31 12.92 14.91 2.82
CA GLY A 31 13.93 14.61 3.85
C GLY A 31 14.00 13.13 4.27
N ILE A 32 13.09 12.28 3.80
CA ILE A 32 13.15 10.83 3.99
C ILE A 32 14.10 10.29 2.92
N SER A 33 15.25 9.79 3.38
CA SER A 33 16.21 9.13 2.48
C SER A 33 15.56 7.87 1.93
N LEU A 34 15.43 7.78 0.60
CA LEU A 34 14.80 6.65 -0.07
C LEU A 34 15.33 5.30 0.46
N ASN A 35 14.40 4.43 0.86
CA ASN A 35 14.59 3.00 1.12
C ASN A 35 15.65 2.64 2.19
N ARG A 36 15.74 3.41 3.28
CA ARG A 36 16.65 3.10 4.41
C ARG A 36 15.95 2.50 5.63
N LYS A 37 14.62 2.39 5.62
CA LYS A 37 13.82 1.87 6.75
C LYS A 37 14.14 2.60 8.06
N LYS A 38 14.51 3.88 7.97
CA LYS A 38 15.01 4.71 9.04
C LYS A 38 13.96 4.94 10.13
N TYR A 39 12.69 4.97 9.75
CA TYR A 39 11.56 5.28 10.60
C TYR A 39 10.73 4.05 10.96
N LYS A 40 11.19 2.85 10.60
CA LYS A 40 10.44 1.60 10.76
C LYS A 40 9.75 1.45 12.11
N THR A 41 10.50 1.52 13.21
CA THR A 41 9.91 1.33 14.56
C THR A 41 8.81 2.34 14.86
N GLN A 42 8.96 3.59 14.41
CA GLN A 42 7.92 4.60 14.58
C GLN A 42 6.71 4.36 13.67
N VAL A 43 6.93 3.96 12.42
CA VAL A 43 5.86 3.65 11.46
C VAL A 43 5.04 2.46 11.95
N LEU A 44 5.66 1.37 12.40
CA LEU A 44 4.94 0.20 12.94
C LEU A 44 4.09 0.57 14.16
N LYS A 45 4.60 1.44 15.05
CA LYS A 45 3.82 1.96 16.17
C LYS A 45 2.60 2.77 15.69
N LEU A 46 2.79 3.66 14.72
CA LEU A 46 1.70 4.47 14.16
C LEU A 46 0.68 3.62 13.40
N PHE A 47 1.10 2.58 12.68
CA PHE A 47 0.17 1.60 12.09
C PHE A 47 -0.70 0.96 13.16
N ARG A 48 -0.09 0.52 14.27
CA ARG A 48 -0.87 -0.10 15.36
C ARG A 48 -1.91 0.88 15.90
N GLU A 49 -1.50 2.11 16.19
CA GLU A 49 -2.39 3.19 16.64
C GLU A 49 -3.48 3.51 15.61
N ALA A 50 -3.16 3.51 14.32
CA ALA A 50 -4.12 3.78 13.25
C ALA A 50 -5.20 2.70 13.19
N ILE A 51 -4.80 1.43 13.23
CA ILE A 51 -5.74 0.30 13.17
C ILE A 51 -6.61 0.22 14.43
N GLU A 52 -6.02 0.37 15.63
CA GLU A 52 -6.77 0.33 16.90
C GLU A 52 -7.85 1.42 16.98
N ASN A 53 -7.58 2.60 16.40
CA ASN A 53 -8.48 3.74 16.42
C ASN A 53 -9.30 3.91 15.13
N LYS A 54 -9.12 3.03 14.14
CA LYS A 54 -9.69 3.17 12.79
C LYS A 54 -9.44 4.57 12.19
N ASP A 55 -8.21 5.06 12.33
CA ASP A 55 -7.82 6.41 11.93
C ASP A 55 -7.25 6.39 10.50
N ASN A 56 -8.10 6.77 9.54
CA ASN A 56 -7.77 6.81 8.12
C ASN A 56 -6.58 7.74 7.80
N ASP A 57 -6.55 8.94 8.40
CA ASP A 57 -5.52 9.93 8.09
C ASP A 57 -4.14 9.47 8.62
N LYS A 58 -4.12 8.83 9.79
CA LYS A 58 -2.89 8.21 10.32
C LYS A 58 -2.45 7.02 9.45
N LEU A 59 -3.38 6.21 8.96
CA LEU A 59 -3.07 5.11 8.06
C LEU A 59 -2.45 5.61 6.75
N ALA A 60 -3.09 6.59 6.09
CA ALA A 60 -2.62 7.20 4.85
C ALA A 60 -1.20 7.78 5.02
N PHE A 61 -0.93 8.42 6.17
CA PHE A 61 0.42 8.88 6.51
C PHE A 61 1.43 7.71 6.58
N CYS A 62 1.09 6.63 7.28
CA CYS A 62 1.95 5.45 7.39
C CYS A 62 2.25 4.82 6.03
N ILE A 63 1.23 4.62 5.19
CA ILE A 63 1.34 4.10 3.82
C ILE A 63 2.26 5.00 2.98
N THR A 64 2.06 6.32 3.06
CA THR A 64 2.94 7.28 2.36
C THR A 64 4.39 7.10 2.82
N VAL A 65 4.65 7.03 4.13
CA VAL A 65 6.03 6.80 4.64
C VAL A 65 6.60 5.48 4.12
N CYS A 66 5.79 4.42 3.98
CA CYS A 66 6.23 3.14 3.42
C CYS A 66 6.74 3.27 1.98
N PHE A 67 6.11 4.06 1.12
CA PHE A 67 6.60 4.30 -0.23
C PHE A 67 7.97 4.99 -0.27
N TYR A 68 8.26 5.89 0.69
CA TYR A 68 9.54 6.61 0.76
C TYR A 68 10.64 5.85 1.51
N ASP A 69 10.32 5.30 2.69
CA ASP A 69 11.30 4.68 3.61
C ASP A 69 11.48 3.18 3.35
N GLY A 70 10.54 2.55 2.65
CA GLY A 70 10.52 1.13 2.31
C GLY A 70 9.87 0.24 3.38
N THR A 71 9.54 -0.99 2.98
CA THR A 71 8.92 -2.02 3.82
C THR A 71 9.79 -3.27 3.92
N ASP A 72 9.47 -4.15 4.86
CA ASP A 72 9.99 -5.52 4.98
C ASP A 72 8.97 -6.43 5.68
N ASN A 73 9.38 -7.65 6.00
CA ASN A 73 8.48 -8.67 6.52
C ASN A 73 7.79 -8.30 7.85
N GLU A 74 8.32 -7.37 8.64
CA GLU A 74 7.66 -6.93 9.89
C GLU A 74 6.42 -6.07 9.64
N TYR A 75 6.18 -5.64 8.39
CA TYR A 75 4.98 -4.92 8.00
C TYR A 75 3.84 -5.85 7.57
N ILE A 76 4.14 -7.10 7.23
CA ILE A 76 3.19 -8.00 6.57
C ILE A 76 1.89 -8.16 7.38
N ASP A 77 2.00 -8.40 8.68
CA ASP A 77 0.83 -8.60 9.54
C ASP A 77 -0.05 -7.34 9.62
N PHE A 78 0.55 -6.14 9.58
CA PHE A 78 -0.21 -4.89 9.52
C PHE A 78 -0.98 -4.75 8.21
N PHE A 79 -0.35 -5.11 7.09
CA PHE A 79 -1.00 -5.08 5.77
C PHE A 79 -2.09 -6.15 5.64
N GLU A 80 -1.93 -7.30 6.30
CA GLU A 80 -2.95 -8.35 6.38
C GLU A 80 -4.20 -7.89 7.14
N GLU A 81 -4.03 -7.10 8.22
CA GLU A 81 -5.15 -6.55 8.99
C GLU A 81 -5.95 -5.47 8.23
N ILE A 82 -5.29 -4.70 7.35
CA ILE A 82 -5.93 -3.55 6.67
C ILE A 82 -6.40 -3.84 5.25
N ILE A 83 -5.87 -4.86 4.56
CA ILE A 83 -6.14 -5.05 3.11
C ILE A 83 -7.63 -5.15 2.74
N LEU A 84 -8.50 -5.63 3.64
CA LEU A 84 -9.96 -5.67 3.42
C LEU A 84 -10.74 -4.81 4.42
N ALA A 85 -10.07 -3.94 5.17
CA ALA A 85 -10.69 -3.19 6.24
C ALA A 85 -11.59 -2.08 5.69
N ASP A 86 -12.81 -2.02 6.21
CA ASP A 86 -13.90 -1.15 5.71
C ASP A 86 -13.87 0.29 6.24
N TRP A 87 -12.89 0.63 7.08
CA TRP A 87 -12.80 1.93 7.75
C TRP A 87 -11.85 2.92 7.07
N HIS A 88 -11.19 2.52 5.98
CA HIS A 88 -10.32 3.37 5.18
C HIS A 88 -10.57 3.18 3.68
N GLU A 89 -10.00 4.08 2.89
CA GLU A 89 -10.15 4.10 1.43
C GLU A 89 -8.84 3.81 0.67
N GLU A 90 -7.74 3.51 1.40
CA GLU A 90 -6.37 3.36 0.87
C GLU A 90 -6.10 2.03 0.12
N HIS A 91 -7.13 1.34 -0.39
CA HIS A 91 -7.01 -0.01 -0.95
C HIS A 91 -6.05 -0.08 -2.16
N GLU A 92 -6.06 0.94 -3.03
CA GLU A 92 -5.18 0.99 -4.19
C GLU A 92 -3.69 1.00 -3.78
N ASP A 93 -3.34 1.80 -2.77
CA ASP A 93 -1.97 1.92 -2.27
C ASP A 93 -1.56 0.71 -1.42
N VAL A 94 -2.49 0.16 -0.65
CA VAL A 94 -2.29 -1.10 0.09
C VAL A 94 -1.93 -2.24 -0.86
N VAL A 95 -2.66 -2.40 -1.97
CA VAL A 95 -2.37 -3.43 -2.97
C VAL A 95 -0.98 -3.25 -3.58
N ASP A 96 -0.56 -2.01 -3.88
CA ASP A 96 0.75 -1.74 -4.46
C ASP A 96 1.90 -2.09 -3.50
N ILE A 97 1.75 -1.81 -2.20
CA ILE A 97 2.73 -2.23 -1.19
C ILE A 97 2.73 -3.75 -1.02
N VAL A 98 1.55 -4.37 -0.94
CA VAL A 98 1.39 -5.82 -0.74
C VAL A 98 2.07 -6.63 -1.86
N ARG A 99 2.01 -6.14 -3.10
CA ARG A 99 2.73 -6.72 -4.24
C ARG A 99 4.22 -6.96 -3.95
N SER A 100 4.86 -6.08 -3.18
CA SER A 100 6.29 -6.18 -2.88
C SER A 100 6.64 -7.36 -1.97
N PHE A 101 5.70 -7.80 -1.13
CA PHE A 101 5.90 -8.93 -0.21
C PHE A 101 5.90 -10.28 -0.92
N LYS A 102 5.18 -10.41 -2.05
CA LYS A 102 5.03 -11.66 -2.80
C LYS A 102 4.60 -12.85 -1.91
N ASP A 103 3.80 -12.55 -0.88
CA ASP A 103 3.34 -13.53 0.10
C ASP A 103 1.95 -14.04 -0.31
N ASP A 104 1.81 -15.36 -0.40
CA ASP A 104 0.57 -16.02 -0.85
C ASP A 104 -0.61 -15.80 0.11
N ARG A 105 -0.37 -15.35 1.34
CA ARG A 105 -1.43 -15.00 2.30
C ARG A 105 -2.41 -13.96 1.75
N PHE A 106 -1.95 -13.06 0.89
CA PHE A 106 -2.77 -11.97 0.34
C PHE A 106 -3.64 -12.39 -0.85
N THR A 107 -3.46 -13.60 -1.36
CA THR A 107 -4.07 -14.06 -2.61
C THR A 107 -5.60 -13.96 -2.62
N GLU A 108 -6.29 -14.31 -1.53
CA GLU A 108 -7.75 -14.17 -1.46
C GLU A 108 -8.20 -12.72 -1.32
N SER A 109 -7.52 -11.93 -0.50
CA SER A 109 -7.84 -10.51 -0.35
C SER A 109 -7.69 -9.76 -1.66
N LEU A 110 -6.65 -10.08 -2.45
CA LEU A 110 -6.45 -9.52 -3.78
C LEU A 110 -7.56 -9.92 -4.76
N LYS A 111 -8.06 -11.17 -4.69
CA LYS A 111 -9.24 -11.58 -5.46
C LYS A 111 -10.47 -10.77 -5.05
N GLU A 112 -10.69 -10.64 -3.75
CA GLU A 112 -11.86 -9.97 -3.21
C GLU A 112 -11.90 -8.49 -3.62
N ILE A 113 -10.78 -7.79 -3.54
CA ILE A 113 -10.64 -6.41 -4.05
C ILE A 113 -10.91 -6.37 -5.55
N ALA A 114 -10.30 -7.28 -6.33
CA ALA A 114 -10.46 -7.28 -7.78
C ALA A 114 -11.92 -7.42 -8.24
N VAL A 115 -12.73 -8.23 -7.54
CA VAL A 115 -14.11 -8.56 -7.96
C VAL A 115 -15.19 -7.70 -7.31
N LYS A 116 -14.94 -7.08 -6.15
CA LYS A 116 -15.93 -6.25 -5.43
C LYS A 116 -15.67 -4.76 -5.65
N GLU A 117 -15.91 -4.31 -6.89
CA GLU A 117 -15.68 -2.94 -7.35
C GLU A 117 -16.29 -1.88 -6.41
N GLU A 118 -17.59 -1.99 -6.11
CA GLU A 118 -18.35 -1.05 -5.28
C GLU A 118 -17.81 -0.87 -3.85
N ILE A 119 -17.02 -1.82 -3.36
CA ILE A 119 -16.49 -1.80 -2.00
C ILE A 119 -15.04 -1.31 -1.98
N TYR A 120 -14.19 -1.88 -2.83
CA TYR A 120 -12.74 -1.70 -2.71
C TYR A 120 -12.12 -0.86 -3.83
N ARG A 121 -12.91 -0.53 -4.86
CA ARG A 121 -12.43 0.11 -6.08
C ARG A 121 -13.32 1.28 -6.50
N LYS A 122 -13.98 1.91 -5.53
CA LYS A 122 -14.94 3.00 -5.72
C LYS A 122 -14.38 4.20 -6.52
N TYR A 123 -13.07 4.41 -6.48
CA TYR A 123 -12.39 5.50 -7.17
C TYR A 123 -11.68 5.07 -8.46
N ASP A 124 -11.79 3.80 -8.86
CA ASP A 124 -11.29 3.37 -10.17
C ASP A 124 -12.05 4.12 -11.27
N ASP A 125 -11.30 4.61 -12.25
CA ASP A 125 -11.85 5.13 -13.51
C ASP A 125 -11.95 4.01 -14.56
N GLU A 126 -12.15 4.35 -15.83
CA GLU A 126 -12.22 3.37 -16.92
C GLU A 126 -10.96 2.47 -17.05
N ASN A 127 -9.82 2.90 -16.49
CA ASN A 127 -8.58 2.15 -16.52
C ASN A 127 -8.46 1.12 -15.40
N GLU A 128 -9.37 1.14 -14.41
CA GLU A 128 -9.43 0.21 -13.28
C GLU A 128 -8.06 0.01 -12.61
N SER A 129 -7.44 1.11 -12.13
CA SER A 129 -6.09 1.12 -11.56
C SER A 129 -5.91 0.08 -10.45
N THR A 130 -6.87 -0.01 -9.54
CA THR A 130 -6.85 -0.96 -8.41
C THR A 130 -6.94 -2.40 -8.91
N LEU A 131 -7.84 -2.71 -9.86
CA LEU A 131 -7.92 -4.04 -10.48
C LEU A 131 -6.59 -4.48 -11.09
N ARG A 132 -5.99 -3.59 -11.89
CA ARG A 132 -4.72 -3.89 -12.55
C ARG A 132 -3.60 -4.12 -11.55
N LYS A 133 -3.55 -3.32 -10.47
CA LYS A 133 -2.63 -3.53 -9.35
C LYS A 133 -2.86 -4.89 -8.67
N CYS A 134 -4.11 -5.34 -8.48
CA CYS A 134 -4.40 -6.68 -7.98
C CYS A 134 -3.84 -7.77 -8.91
N VAL A 135 -4.03 -7.63 -10.23
CA VAL A 135 -3.47 -8.57 -11.23
C VAL A 135 -1.95 -8.62 -11.16
N HIS A 136 -1.28 -7.47 -11.06
CA HIS A 136 0.17 -7.39 -10.89
C HIS A 136 0.66 -8.02 -9.58
N ALA A 137 -0.08 -7.83 -8.48
CA ALA A 137 0.22 -8.42 -7.18
C ALA A 137 0.08 -9.95 -7.21
N LEU A 138 -1.03 -10.48 -7.76
CA LEU A 138 -1.23 -11.92 -7.96
C LEU A 138 -0.13 -12.52 -8.83
N LYS A 139 0.26 -11.82 -9.90
CA LYS A 139 1.35 -12.27 -10.78
C LYS A 139 2.70 -12.27 -10.08
N ALA A 140 2.93 -11.32 -9.16
CA ALA A 140 4.16 -11.26 -8.37
C ALA A 140 4.25 -12.36 -7.31
N ILE A 141 3.11 -12.79 -6.74
CA ILE A 141 3.01 -13.92 -5.81
C ILE A 141 3.33 -15.25 -6.53
N ASN A 142 2.73 -15.47 -7.72
CA ASN A 142 3.03 -16.62 -8.59
C ASN A 142 2.89 -18.01 -7.92
N SER A 143 1.98 -18.15 -6.96
CA SER A 143 1.56 -19.42 -6.39
C SER A 143 0.57 -20.15 -7.29
N PRO A 144 0.33 -21.47 -7.09
CA PRO A 144 -0.75 -22.18 -7.81
C PRO A 144 -2.12 -21.51 -7.62
N LYS A 145 -2.37 -20.97 -6.43
CA LYS A 145 -3.61 -20.31 -6.04
C LYS A 145 -3.80 -18.97 -6.75
N SER A 146 -2.80 -18.09 -6.70
CA SER A 146 -2.84 -16.80 -7.39
C SER A 146 -2.93 -16.96 -8.91
N ASN A 147 -2.23 -17.95 -9.48
CA ASN A 147 -2.33 -18.28 -10.90
C ASN A 147 -3.72 -18.80 -11.30
N GLN A 148 -4.42 -19.51 -10.43
CA GLN A 148 -5.80 -19.92 -10.66
C GLN A 148 -6.76 -18.72 -10.67
N ILE A 149 -6.58 -17.78 -9.73
CA ILE A 149 -7.38 -16.54 -9.68
C ILE A 149 -7.15 -15.69 -10.91
N ILE A 150 -5.92 -15.58 -11.40
CA ILE A 150 -5.64 -14.86 -12.67
C ILE A 150 -6.44 -15.46 -13.83
N LYS A 151 -6.57 -16.79 -13.92
CA LYS A 151 -7.41 -17.44 -14.95
C LYS A 151 -8.87 -17.05 -14.79
N GLU A 152 -9.41 -17.10 -13.56
CA GLU A 152 -10.79 -16.68 -13.28
C GLU A 152 -11.04 -15.21 -13.69
N LEU A 153 -10.08 -14.32 -13.43
CA LEU A 153 -10.15 -12.92 -13.83
C LEU A 153 -10.07 -12.76 -15.36
N ILE A 154 -9.28 -13.56 -16.06
CA ILE A 154 -9.25 -13.56 -17.55
C ILE A 154 -10.60 -14.02 -18.11
N ASP A 155 -11.17 -15.07 -17.51
CA ASP A 155 -12.44 -15.66 -17.93
C ASP A 155 -13.64 -14.74 -17.68
N SER A 156 -13.50 -13.74 -16.80
CA SER A 156 -14.50 -12.68 -16.61
C SER A 156 -14.73 -11.83 -17.86
N GLY A 157 -13.78 -11.84 -18.81
CA GLY A 157 -13.86 -11.07 -20.04
C GLY A 157 -13.38 -9.62 -19.92
N ASN A 158 -13.02 -9.16 -18.72
CA ASN A 158 -12.57 -7.79 -18.46
C ASN A 158 -11.26 -7.47 -19.21
N GLU A 159 -11.26 -6.39 -20.00
CA GLU A 159 -10.13 -5.99 -20.85
C GLU A 159 -8.94 -5.45 -20.05
N ASN A 160 -9.18 -4.76 -18.93
CA ASN A 160 -8.13 -4.23 -18.06
C ASN A 160 -7.32 -5.36 -17.40
N VAL A 161 -7.93 -6.52 -17.13
CA VAL A 161 -7.20 -7.73 -16.70
C VAL A 161 -6.21 -8.17 -17.78
N ARG A 162 -6.64 -8.26 -19.04
CA ARG A 162 -5.78 -8.64 -20.16
C ARG A 162 -4.68 -7.62 -20.38
N TYR A 163 -5.01 -6.33 -20.32
CA TYR A 163 -4.08 -5.21 -20.44
C TYR A 163 -2.97 -5.27 -19.38
N ALA A 164 -3.32 -5.50 -18.11
CA ALA A 164 -2.34 -5.67 -17.04
C ALA A 164 -1.35 -6.81 -17.34
N LEU A 165 -1.84 -7.92 -17.89
CA LEU A 165 -1.03 -9.10 -18.19
C LEU A 165 -0.11 -8.95 -19.42
N GLU A 166 -0.32 -7.96 -20.28
CA GLU A 166 0.54 -7.75 -21.45
C GLU A 166 1.98 -7.42 -21.08
N ASN A 167 2.19 -6.85 -19.89
CA ASN A 167 3.51 -6.57 -19.33
C ASN A 167 4.37 -7.83 -19.06
N TYR A 168 3.79 -9.02 -19.23
CA TYR A 168 4.45 -10.31 -18.96
C TYR A 168 4.43 -11.26 -20.16
N LYS A 169 4.05 -10.79 -21.35
CA LYS A 169 4.20 -11.55 -22.59
C LYS A 169 5.66 -11.43 -23.03
N ASP A 170 6.30 -12.57 -23.31
CA ASP A 170 7.66 -12.67 -23.85
C ASP A 170 7.72 -12.21 -25.33
#